data_AF-A0A1J3CBK0-F1
#
_entry.id   AF-A0A1J3CBK0-F1
#
_cell.length_a   1.000
_cell.length_b   1.000
_cell.length_c   1.000
_cell.angle_alpha   90.00
_cell.angle_beta   90.00
_cell.angle_gamma   90.00
#
_symmetry.space_group_name_H-M   'P 1'
#
loop_
_entity.id
_entity.type
_entity.pdbx_description
1 polymer ?
#
loop_
_entity_poly.entity_id
_entity_poly.type
_entity_poly.pdbx_seq_one_letter_code
_entity_poly.pdbx_strand_id
1 'polypeptide(L)'
;NTQADALASLASTSDPDLKRIIPVEFIERPSIDTDEPKILMTVVTDETSDNDVPNGAQPADMDIEEETEYGCDKEWLDPIRGYIADGEVPTDKW
;
A
#
# COMPACT_ATOMS: atom_id res chain seq x y z
N ASN A 1 18.87 -6.21 -15.08
CA ASN A 1 18.02 -6.02 -16.28
C ASN A 1 18.33 -7.01 -17.39
N THR A 2 19.58 -7.15 -17.81
CA THR A 2 20.02 -8.02 -18.92
C THR A 2 19.47 -9.46 -18.89
N GLN A 3 19.40 -10.09 -17.73
CA GLN A 3 18.85 -11.45 -17.60
C GLN A 3 17.33 -11.48 -17.85
N ALA A 4 16.61 -10.47 -17.39
CA ALA A 4 15.18 -10.33 -17.64
C ALA A 4 14.90 -10.08 -19.13
N ASP A 5 15.72 -9.26 -19.79
CA ASP A 5 15.60 -9.00 -21.24
C ASP A 5 15.85 -10.26 -22.08
N ALA A 6 16.82 -11.09 -21.65
CA ALA A 6 17.08 -12.38 -22.29
C ALA A 6 15.90 -13.36 -22.14
N LEU A 7 15.28 -13.43 -20.96
CA LEU A 7 14.08 -14.23 -20.72
C LEU A 7 12.89 -13.73 -21.54
N ALA A 8 12.69 -12.41 -21.62
CA ALA A 8 11.63 -11.80 -22.41
C ALA A 8 11.78 -12.14 -23.91
N SER A 9 13.01 -12.10 -24.42
CA SER A 9 13.31 -12.47 -25.81
C SER A 9 13.00 -13.95 -26.09
N LEU A 10 13.40 -14.85 -25.19
CA LEU A 10 13.09 -16.28 -25.29
C LEU A 10 11.59 -16.53 -25.26
N ALA A 11 10.87 -15.87 -24.34
CA ALA A 11 9.41 -15.97 -24.24
C ALA A 11 8.70 -15.42 -25.49
N SER A 12 9.22 -14.37 -26.13
CA SER A 12 8.65 -13.82 -27.36
C SER A 12 8.78 -14.76 -28.57
N THR A 13 9.73 -15.69 -28.56
CA THR A 13 9.89 -16.74 -29.58
C THR A 13 9.03 -17.97 -29.33
N SER A 14 8.18 -17.95 -28.30
CA SER A 14 7.24 -19.03 -28.00
C SER A 14 6.26 -19.27 -29.15
N ASP A 15 5.84 -20.53 -29.25
CA ASP A 15 4.93 -21.04 -30.27
C ASP A 15 3.67 -20.16 -30.38
N PRO A 16 3.36 -19.57 -31.55
CA PRO A 16 2.15 -18.80 -31.76
C PRO A 16 0.87 -19.57 -31.47
N ASP A 17 0.86 -20.89 -31.58
CA ASP A 17 -0.29 -21.73 -31.27
C ASP A 17 -0.50 -21.90 -29.76
N LEU A 18 0.50 -21.55 -28.94
CA LEU A 18 0.44 -21.49 -27.48
C LEU A 18 0.19 -20.06 -26.95
N LYS A 19 0.15 -19.05 -27.83
CA LYS A 19 -0.14 -17.67 -27.41
C LYS A 19 -1.58 -17.58 -26.93
N ARG A 20 -1.74 -17.36 -25.63
CA ARG A 20 -3.04 -17.04 -25.06
C ARG A 20 -3.51 -15.69 -25.62
N ILE A 21 -4.59 -15.71 -26.39
CA ILE A 21 -5.27 -14.49 -26.83
C ILE A 21 -6.03 -13.95 -25.62
N ILE A 22 -5.69 -12.75 -25.16
CA ILE A 22 -6.48 -12.04 -24.15
C ILE A 22 -7.56 -11.26 -24.91
N PRO A 23 -8.85 -11.65 -24.82
CA PRO A 23 -9.91 -10.87 -25.45
C PRO A 23 -9.99 -9.49 -24.81
N VAL A 24 -10.05 -8.45 -25.64
CA VAL A 24 -10.28 -7.08 -25.18
C VAL A 24 -11.79 -6.84 -25.22
N GLU A 25 -12.43 -6.93 -24.06
CA GLU A 25 -13.85 -6.63 -23.89
C GLU A 25 -14.01 -5.36 -23.05
N PHE A 26 -15.00 -4.54 -23.40
CA PHE A 26 -15.36 -3.39 -22.59
C PHE A 26 -16.23 -3.84 -21.41
N ILE A 27 -15.79 -3.53 -20.20
CA ILE A 27 -16.55 -3.78 -18.98
C ILE A 27 -17.39 -2.52 -18.69
N GLU A 28 -18.70 -2.59 -18.94
CA GLU A 28 -19.61 -1.46 -18.71
C GLU A 28 -19.82 -1.14 -17.22
N ARG A 29 -19.73 -2.16 -16.35
CA ARG A 29 -20.01 -2.06 -14.92
C ARG A 29 -18.99 -2.87 -14.11
N PRO A 30 -18.60 -2.42 -12.91
CA PRO A 30 -17.66 -3.18 -12.09
C PRO A 30 -18.22 -4.58 -11.82
N SER A 31 -17.39 -5.61 -12.03
CA SER A 31 -17.77 -7.01 -11.76
C SER A 31 -17.69 -7.38 -10.28
N ILE A 32 -17.31 -6.42 -9.43
CA ILE A 32 -17.20 -6.61 -7.98
C ILE A 32 -18.35 -5.83 -7.36
N ASP A 33 -19.24 -6.55 -6.66
CA ASP A 33 -20.33 -5.96 -5.92
C ASP A 33 -19.79 -5.19 -4.71
N THR A 34 -20.18 -3.92 -4.57
CA THR A 34 -19.78 -3.06 -3.45
C THR A 34 -20.87 -3.03 -2.37
N ASP A 35 -21.46 -4.18 -2.06
CA ASP A 35 -22.57 -4.28 -1.10
C ASP A 35 -22.11 -4.22 0.36
N GLU A 36 -20.81 -4.08 0.61
CA GLU A 36 -20.26 -3.91 1.96
C GLU A 36 -20.17 -2.43 2.37
N PRO A 37 -20.40 -2.11 3.66
CA PRO A 37 -20.33 -0.74 4.15
C PRO A 37 -18.93 -0.18 3.88
N LYS A 38 -18.88 0.93 3.16
CA LYS A 38 -17.67 1.72 2.89
C LYS A 38 -16.90 1.90 4.19
N ILE A 39 -15.82 1.15 4.39
CA ILE A 39 -14.94 1.29 5.54
C ILE A 39 -14.25 2.64 5.39
N LEU A 40 -14.80 3.67 6.05
CA LEU A 40 -14.21 4.99 6.11
C LEU A 40 -13.06 4.93 7.12
N MET A 41 -11.83 4.85 6.61
CA MET A 41 -10.64 4.94 7.45
C MET A 41 -10.55 6.37 8.00
N THR A 42 -10.77 6.52 9.30
CA THR A 42 -10.66 7.81 9.99
C THR A 42 -9.18 8.04 10.30
N VAL A 43 -8.60 9.11 9.76
CA VAL A 43 -7.24 9.53 10.10
C VAL A 43 -7.31 10.27 11.43
N VAL A 44 -6.81 9.64 12.50
CA VAL A 44 -6.62 10.30 13.79
C VAL A 44 -5.28 11.01 13.73
N THR A 45 -5.31 12.34 13.73
CA THR A 45 -4.10 13.16 13.92
C THR A 45 -3.88 13.31 15.42
N ASP A 46 -2.78 12.76 15.93
CA ASP A 46 -2.35 12.96 17.31
C ASP A 46 -1.79 14.39 17.45
N GLU A 47 -2.68 15.34 17.75
CA GLU A 47 -2.29 16.63 18.29
C GLU A 47 -2.10 16.46 19.81
N THR A 48 -0.86 16.23 20.21
CA THR A 48 -0.46 16.26 21.62
C THR A 48 -0.76 17.65 22.19
N SER A 49 -1.86 17.75 22.92
CA SER A 49 -2.09 18.81 23.89
C SER A 49 -2.45 18.15 25.21
N ASP A 50 -1.46 18.10 26.09
CA ASP A 50 -1.59 17.82 27.52
C ASP A 50 -2.82 18.54 28.09
N ASN A 51 -3.96 17.85 28.26
CA ASN A 51 -5.06 18.27 29.14
C ASN A 51 -5.97 17.07 29.46
N ASP A 52 -5.82 16.55 30.67
CA ASP A 52 -6.77 15.78 31.50
C ASP A 52 -8.01 15.16 30.80
N VAL A 53 -7.92 13.89 30.40
CA VAL A 53 -9.10 13.07 30.04
C VAL A 53 -9.69 12.45 31.31
N PRO A 54 -10.94 12.76 31.70
CA PRO A 54 -11.62 12.01 32.75
C PRO A 54 -12.06 10.64 32.21
N ASN A 55 -11.57 9.60 32.90
CA ASN A 55 -11.93 8.19 32.79
C ASN A 55 -13.37 7.94 32.30
N GLY A 56 -13.50 7.31 31.12
CA GLY A 56 -14.77 6.85 30.58
C GLY A 56 -14.61 6.16 29.23
N ALA A 57 -14.69 4.82 29.25
CA ALA A 57 -14.65 3.88 28.13
C ALA A 57 -13.24 3.44 27.67
N GLN A 58 -12.67 2.50 28.42
CA GLN A 58 -11.66 1.58 27.89
C GLN A 58 -12.24 0.88 26.64
N PRO A 59 -11.63 0.98 25.46
CA PRO A 59 -11.89 0.00 24.41
C PRO A 59 -11.45 -1.36 24.95
N ALA A 60 -12.31 -2.37 24.80
CA ALA A 60 -12.06 -3.73 25.23
C ALA A 60 -10.64 -4.16 24.82
N ASP A 61 -9.91 -4.76 25.76
CA ASP A 61 -8.60 -5.37 25.55
C ASP A 61 -8.68 -6.33 24.36
N MET A 62 -8.32 -5.81 23.20
CA MET A 62 -8.01 -6.60 22.03
C MET A 62 -6.55 -6.95 22.22
N ASP A 63 -6.23 -8.21 22.49
CA ASP A 63 -4.87 -8.75 22.47
C ASP A 63 -4.32 -8.55 21.05
N ILE A 64 -3.87 -7.34 20.76
CA ILE A 64 -3.05 -7.02 19.61
C ILE A 64 -1.71 -7.62 20.00
N GLU A 65 -1.43 -8.82 19.49
CA GLU A 65 -0.08 -9.35 19.47
C GLU A 65 0.83 -8.21 18.98
N GLU A 66 1.72 -7.79 19.87
CA GLU A 66 2.62 -6.65 19.70
C GLU A 66 3.69 -7.01 18.65
N GLU A 67 3.28 -7.31 17.43
CA GLU A 67 4.12 -7.17 16.26
C GLU A 67 4.17 -5.67 15.91
N THR A 68 4.82 -4.91 16.79
CA THR A 68 5.20 -3.50 16.59
C THR A 68 6.19 -3.31 15.44
N GLU A 69 6.42 -4.34 14.61
CA GLU A 69 7.23 -4.22 13.40
C GLU A 69 6.61 -3.22 12.39
N TYR A 70 5.32 -2.88 12.52
CA TYR A 70 4.70 -1.78 11.77
C TYR A 70 4.62 -0.45 12.53
N GLY A 71 5.67 -0.10 13.28
CA GLY A 71 5.85 1.21 13.90
C GLY A 71 6.19 2.33 12.89
N CYS A 72 5.94 3.57 13.30
CA CYS A 72 6.28 4.83 12.59
C CYS A 72 7.79 5.16 12.69
N ASP A 73 8.58 4.18 13.11
CA ASP A 73 9.99 4.20 13.48
C ASP A 73 10.86 3.55 12.39
N LYS A 74 10.29 3.36 11.20
CA LYS A 74 11.01 2.82 10.06
C LYS A 74 11.78 3.93 9.34
N GLU A 75 13.05 3.68 9.09
CA GLU A 75 13.99 4.55 8.38
C GLU A 75 13.50 5.03 6.98
N TRP A 76 12.49 4.38 6.37
CA TRP A 76 11.90 4.84 5.11
C TRP A 76 10.97 6.06 5.27
N LEU A 77 10.51 6.40 6.47
CA LEU A 77 9.62 7.54 6.71
C LEU A 77 10.34 8.87 6.58
N ASP A 78 11.59 8.97 7.01
CA ASP A 78 12.35 10.22 6.97
C ASP A 78 12.58 10.73 5.53
N PRO A 79 13.00 9.88 4.56
CA PRO A 79 13.06 10.27 3.15
C PRO A 79 11.72 10.75 2.59
N ILE A 80 10.61 10.14 3.00
CA ILE A 80 9.27 10.53 2.53
C ILE A 80 8.85 11.88 3.12
N ARG A 81 9.15 12.11 4.40
CA ARG A 81 8.89 13.40 5.06
C ARG A 81 9.68 14.53 4.40
N GLY A 82 10.97 14.31 4.11
CA GLY A 82 11.80 15.27 3.38
C GLY A 82 11.27 15.56 1.97
N TYR A 83 10.79 14.55 1.25
CA TYR A 83 10.17 14.75 -0.06
C TYR A 83 8.92 15.63 0.00
N ILE A 84 8.05 15.42 1.00
CA ILE A 84 6.81 16.19 1.14
C ILE A 84 7.08 17.63 1.60
N ALA A 85 8.01 17.82 2.55
CA ALA A 85 8.31 19.13 3.12
C ALA A 85 9.17 19.99 2.18
N ASP A 86 10.22 19.40 1.62
CA ASP A 86 11.30 20.13 0.96
C ASP A 86 11.41 19.80 -0.55
N GLY A 87 10.62 18.84 -1.05
CA GLY A 87 10.66 18.39 -2.45
C GLY A 87 11.91 17.57 -2.78
N GLU A 88 12.68 17.14 -1.77
CA GLU A 88 13.92 16.41 -1.95
C GLU A 88 13.66 14.97 -2.36
N VAL A 89 14.10 14.61 -3.56
CA VAL A 89 13.99 13.24 -4.06
C VAL A 89 15.03 12.37 -3.34
N PRO A 90 14.62 11.29 -2.64
CA PRO A 90 15.55 10.38 -2.00
C PRO A 90 16.60 9.90 -3.01
N THR A 91 17.88 9.99 -2.62
CA THR A 91 19.00 9.60 -3.49
C THR A 91 19.08 8.09 -3.67
N ASP A 92 18.56 7.34 -2.69
CA ASP A 92 18.39 5.90 -2.79
C ASP A 92 17.08 5.61 -3.52
N LYS A 93 17.20 5.10 -4.75
CA LYS A 93 16.05 4.70 -5.56
C LYS A 93 15.73 3.25 -5.22
N TRP A 94 14.61 3.00 -4.56
CA TRP A 94 14.07 1.65 -4.39
C TRP A 94 13.58 1.07 -5.72
#